data_AF-A0A4Y9TBS2-F1
#
_entry.id   AF-A0A4Y9TBS2-F1
#
_cell.length_a   1.000
_cell.length_b   1.000
_cell.length_c   1.000
_cell.angle_alpha   90.00
_cell.angle_beta   90.00
_cell.angle_gamma   90.00
#
_symmetry.space_group_name_H-M   'P 1'
#
loop_
_entity.id
_entity.type
_entity.pdbx_description
1 polymer ?
#
loop_
_entity_poly.entity_id
_entity_poly.type
_entity_poly.pdbx_seq_one_letter_code
_entity_poly.pdbx_strand_id
1 'polypeptide(L)'
;HSFTNQTDPEQMRRFNSEVQQAATGIFAFKRKILGLILTCQLPGSNNFPLLVDHTSREANYFRKRLIELNEGKLKPLADAIIKENVFFLRIMADHAQFIGHLLDPSERKLVDMARNFSHDFDQLVFQARDLESMKPQSQTVPLLDQFLDQNRVSVASLR
;
A
#
# COMPACT_ATOMS: atom_id res chain seq x y z
N HIS A 1 -26.32 5.23 11.65
CA HIS A 1 -25.79 4.55 12.85
C HIS A 1 -24.40 5.08 13.14
N SER A 2 -24.13 5.57 14.35
CA SER A 2 -22.79 6.06 14.74
C SER A 2 -22.18 5.09 15.74
N PHE A 3 -21.00 4.55 15.44
CA PHE A 3 -20.21 3.79 16.38
C PHE A 3 -19.45 4.75 17.30
N THR A 4 -19.48 4.50 18.61
CA THR A 4 -18.77 5.29 19.61
C THR A 4 -17.78 4.41 20.37
N ASN A 5 -16.96 5.01 21.24
CA ASN A 5 -16.05 4.28 22.14
C ASN A 5 -16.78 3.37 23.15
N GLN A 6 -18.11 3.46 23.24
CA GLN A 6 -18.96 2.61 24.08
C GLN A 6 -19.62 1.45 23.30
N THR A 7 -19.33 1.31 22.00
CA THR A 7 -19.87 0.22 21.18
C THR A 7 -19.41 -1.12 21.72
N ASP A 8 -20.34 -2.08 21.81
CA ASP A 8 -20.05 -3.46 22.17
C ASP A 8 -18.93 -4.04 21.28
N PRO A 9 -17.80 -4.50 21.86
CA PRO A 9 -16.72 -5.13 21.10
C PRO A 9 -17.18 -6.31 20.23
N GLU A 10 -18.22 -7.05 20.62
CA GLU A 10 -18.77 -8.12 19.78
C GLU A 10 -19.47 -7.60 18.53
N GLN A 11 -20.14 -6.45 18.63
CA GLN A 11 -20.70 -5.77 17.46
C GLN A 11 -19.59 -5.33 16.50
N MET A 12 -18.48 -4.81 17.03
CA MET A 12 -17.32 -4.44 16.22
C MET A 12 -16.63 -5.65 15.58
N ARG A 13 -16.53 -6.77 16.29
CA ARG A 13 -16.00 -8.03 15.73
C ARG A 13 -16.83 -8.52 14.54
N ARG A 14 -18.16 -8.53 14.67
CA ARG A 14 -19.07 -8.89 13.56
C ARG A 14 -18.92 -7.93 12.38
N PHE A 15 -18.92 -6.63 12.64
CA PHE A 15 -18.71 -5.61 11.62
C PHE A 15 -17.39 -5.80 10.87
N ASN A 16 -16.28 -6.02 11.61
CA ASN A 16 -14.98 -6.27 11.00
C ASN A 16 -14.99 -7.51 10.08
N SER A 17 -15.69 -8.58 10.48
CA SER A 17 -15.84 -9.80 9.66
C SER A 17 -16.66 -9.54 8.38
N GLU A 18 -17.76 -8.78 8.48
CA GLU A 18 -18.57 -8.40 7.33
C GLU A 18 -17.76 -7.55 6.32
N VAL A 19 -17.03 -6.54 6.82
CA VAL A 19 -16.18 -5.68 5.99
C VAL A 19 -14.99 -6.47 5.42
N GLN A 20 -14.43 -7.42 6.17
CA GLN A 20 -13.36 -8.29 5.70
C GLN A 20 -13.84 -9.17 4.53
N GLN A 21 -15.08 -9.67 4.58
CA GLN A 21 -15.67 -10.41 3.47
C GLN A 21 -15.89 -9.49 2.25
N ALA A 22 -16.37 -8.26 2.44
CA ALA A 22 -16.49 -7.28 1.36
C ALA A 22 -15.13 -6.95 0.72
N ALA A 23 -14.08 -6.75 1.54
CA ALA A 23 -12.71 -6.52 1.06
C ALA A 23 -12.17 -7.72 0.27
N THR A 24 -12.54 -8.95 0.65
CA THR A 24 -12.23 -10.18 -0.09
C THR A 24 -12.93 -10.20 -1.46
N GLY A 25 -14.21 -9.83 -1.48
CA GLY A 25 -15.01 -9.76 -2.71
C GLY A 25 -14.42 -8.75 -3.72
N ILE A 26 -14.12 -7.53 -3.28
CA ILE A 26 -13.54 -6.52 -4.17
C ILE A 26 -12.10 -6.86 -4.59
N PHE A 27 -11.32 -7.52 -3.73
CA PHE A 27 -10.01 -8.05 -4.10
C PHE A 27 -10.12 -9.05 -5.26
N ALA A 28 -11.00 -10.05 -5.13
CA ALA A 28 -11.21 -11.05 -6.17
C ALA A 28 -11.72 -10.42 -7.48
N PHE A 29 -12.64 -9.46 -7.38
CA PHE A 29 -13.10 -8.69 -8.53
C PHE A 29 -11.96 -7.95 -9.24
N LYS A 30 -11.11 -7.20 -8.51
CA LYS A 30 -9.95 -6.50 -9.07
C LYS A 30 -8.98 -7.49 -9.75
N ARG A 31 -8.72 -8.65 -9.14
CA ARG A 31 -7.89 -9.72 -9.76
C ARG A 31 -8.50 -10.29 -11.04
N LYS A 32 -9.83 -10.42 -11.11
CA LYS A 32 -10.53 -10.81 -12.34
C LYS A 32 -10.36 -9.76 -13.43
N ILE A 33 -10.59 -8.49 -13.12
CA ILE A 33 -10.41 -7.38 -14.07
C ILE A 33 -8.96 -7.34 -14.58
N LEU A 34 -7.98 -7.49 -13.69
CA LEU A 34 -6.57 -7.55 -14.09
C LEU A 34 -6.32 -8.70 -15.09
N GLY A 35 -6.87 -9.89 -14.84
CA GLY A 35 -6.76 -11.02 -15.77
C GLY A 35 -7.35 -10.74 -17.14
N LEU A 36 -8.51 -10.06 -17.19
CA LEU A 36 -9.14 -9.66 -18.45
C LEU A 36 -8.31 -8.63 -19.22
N ILE A 37 -7.71 -7.65 -18.53
CA ILE A 37 -6.83 -6.66 -19.14
C ILE A 37 -5.57 -7.33 -19.69
N LEU A 38 -4.90 -8.17 -18.89
CA LEU A 38 -3.67 -8.86 -19.28
C LEU A 38 -3.86 -9.89 -20.41
N THR A 39 -5.09 -10.37 -20.62
CA THR A 39 -5.45 -11.25 -21.75
C THR A 39 -6.15 -10.51 -22.88
N CYS A 40 -6.10 -9.17 -22.87
CA CYS A 40 -6.63 -8.29 -23.91
C CYS A 40 -8.13 -8.47 -24.20
N GLN A 41 -8.92 -8.94 -23.21
CA GLN A 41 -10.36 -9.19 -23.35
C GLN A 41 -11.22 -7.93 -23.14
N LEU A 42 -10.60 -6.77 -22.87
CA LEU A 42 -11.27 -5.48 -22.66
C LEU A 42 -10.66 -4.40 -23.57
N PRO A 43 -10.82 -4.50 -24.91
CA PRO A 43 -10.29 -3.50 -25.83
C PRO A 43 -10.92 -2.13 -25.55
N GLY A 44 -10.08 -1.09 -25.54
CA GLY A 44 -10.51 0.30 -25.26
C GLY A 44 -10.68 0.63 -23.78
N SER A 45 -10.41 -0.29 -22.85
CA SER A 45 -10.39 0.04 -21.42
C SER A 45 -9.17 0.90 -21.07
N ASN A 46 -9.36 1.88 -20.17
CA ASN A 46 -8.32 2.86 -19.79
C ASN A 46 -7.65 2.58 -18.44
N ASN A 47 -7.98 1.46 -17.79
CA ASN A 47 -7.35 1.12 -16.52
C ASN A 47 -5.96 0.55 -16.75
N PHE A 48 -4.92 1.22 -16.24
CA PHE A 48 -3.58 0.65 -16.23
C PHE A 48 -3.59 -0.70 -15.46
N PRO A 49 -2.99 -1.77 -16.00
CA PRO A 49 -2.87 -3.04 -15.27
C PRO A 49 -2.20 -2.86 -13.90
N LEU A 50 -1.19 -1.99 -13.82
CA LEU A 50 -0.49 -1.66 -12.57
C LEU A 50 -1.44 -1.02 -11.54
N LEU A 51 -2.36 -0.14 -11.96
CA LEU A 51 -3.37 0.46 -11.09
C LEU A 51 -4.34 -0.58 -10.54
N VAL A 52 -4.80 -1.52 -11.38
CA VAL A 52 -5.70 -2.59 -10.94
C VAL A 52 -4.99 -3.54 -9.95
N ASP A 53 -3.72 -3.88 -10.20
CA ASP A 53 -2.91 -4.64 -9.24
C ASP A 53 -2.71 -3.86 -7.93
N HIS A 54 -2.33 -2.59 -8.02
CA HIS A 54 -2.13 -1.68 -6.89
C HIS A 54 -3.35 -1.63 -5.97
N THR A 55 -4.51 -1.30 -6.51
CA THR A 55 -5.74 -1.22 -5.71
C THR A 55 -6.17 -2.58 -5.17
N SER A 56 -5.73 -3.70 -5.76
CA SER A 56 -5.95 -5.05 -5.21
C SER A 56 -5.01 -5.33 -4.03
N ARG A 57 -3.77 -4.86 -4.07
CA ARG A 57 -2.83 -4.96 -2.93
C ARG A 57 -3.36 -4.21 -1.71
N GLU A 58 -3.92 -3.02 -1.88
CA GLU A 58 -4.56 -2.25 -0.81
C GLU A 58 -5.78 -2.97 -0.23
N ALA A 59 -6.65 -3.54 -1.08
CA ALA A 59 -7.79 -4.33 -0.63
C ALA A 59 -7.33 -5.55 0.20
N ASN A 60 -6.26 -6.23 -0.22
CA ASN A 60 -5.70 -7.35 0.53
C ASN A 60 -5.05 -6.90 1.85
N TYR A 61 -4.38 -5.74 1.86
CA TYR A 61 -3.86 -5.14 3.09
C TYR A 61 -4.99 -4.87 4.09
N PHE A 62 -6.07 -4.20 3.65
CA PHE A 62 -7.21 -3.89 4.49
C PHE A 62 -7.88 -5.16 5.05
N ARG A 63 -8.10 -6.15 4.19
CA ARG A 63 -8.62 -7.48 4.58
C ARG A 63 -7.76 -8.12 5.67
N LYS A 64 -6.43 -8.13 5.50
CA LYS A 64 -5.49 -8.70 6.49
C LYS A 64 -5.52 -7.94 7.82
N ARG A 65 -5.58 -6.60 7.78
CA ARG A 65 -5.67 -5.79 9.00
C ARG A 65 -6.93 -6.10 9.81
N LEU A 66 -8.07 -6.30 9.15
CA LEU A 66 -9.31 -6.67 9.85
C LEU A 66 -9.22 -8.03 10.55
N ILE A 67 -8.50 -8.99 9.94
CA ILE A 67 -8.21 -10.29 10.56
C ILE A 67 -7.31 -10.09 11.79
N GLU A 68 -6.20 -9.34 11.65
CA GLU A 68 -5.27 -9.03 12.75
C GLU A 68 -6.00 -8.38 13.94
N LEU A 69 -6.93 -7.45 13.67
CA LEU A 69 -7.75 -6.79 14.68
C LEU A 69 -8.70 -7.75 15.39
N ASN A 70 -9.42 -8.60 14.65
CA ASN A 70 -10.38 -9.53 15.24
C ASN A 70 -9.70 -10.67 16.01
N GLU A 71 -8.53 -11.12 15.58
CA GLU A 71 -7.75 -12.15 16.28
C GLU A 71 -6.95 -11.62 17.46
N GLY A 72 -6.85 -10.29 17.62
CA GLY A 72 -5.99 -9.66 18.64
C GLY A 72 -4.50 -9.90 18.39
N LYS A 73 -4.10 -10.15 17.13
CA LYS A 73 -2.72 -10.49 16.74
C LYS A 73 -2.09 -9.36 15.94
N LEU A 74 -1.84 -8.24 16.61
CA LEU A 74 -1.02 -7.18 16.03
C LEU A 74 0.45 -7.60 16.02
N LYS A 75 1.17 -7.16 14.98
CA LYS A 75 2.59 -7.48 14.82
C LYS A 75 3.43 -6.76 15.88
N PRO A 76 4.55 -7.35 16.33
CA PRO A 76 5.55 -6.64 17.12
C PRO A 76 6.01 -5.36 16.40
N LEU A 77 6.38 -4.33 17.16
CA LEU A 77 6.71 -3.01 16.62
C LEU A 77 7.79 -3.06 15.52
N ALA A 78 8.88 -3.80 15.74
CA ALA A 78 9.97 -3.93 14.77
C ALA A 78 9.52 -4.61 13.46
N ASP A 79 8.62 -5.58 13.53
CA ASP A 79 8.04 -6.21 12.34
C ASP A 79 7.07 -5.27 11.63
N ALA A 80 6.27 -4.53 12.38
CA ALA A 80 5.33 -3.54 11.85
C ALA A 80 6.08 -2.43 11.11
N ILE A 81 7.13 -1.84 11.71
CA ILE A 81 7.93 -0.78 11.07
C ILE A 81 8.37 -1.19 9.66
N ILE A 82 9.02 -2.34 9.52
CA ILE A 82 9.53 -2.75 8.21
C ILE A 82 8.39 -3.15 7.27
N LYS A 83 7.43 -3.97 7.72
CA LYS A 83 6.34 -4.45 6.83
C LYS A 83 5.45 -3.32 6.32
N GLU A 84 5.14 -2.35 7.17
CA GLU A 84 4.33 -1.20 6.78
C GLU A 84 5.09 -0.30 5.81
N ASN A 85 6.37 0.00 6.04
CA ASN A 85 7.16 0.79 5.10
C ASN A 85 7.37 0.08 3.75
N VAL A 86 7.69 -1.23 3.74
CA VAL A 86 7.80 -1.99 2.47
C VAL A 86 6.50 -1.91 1.66
N PHE A 87 5.35 -1.96 2.33
CA PHE A 87 4.05 -1.81 1.68
C PHE A 87 3.83 -0.37 1.18
N PHE A 88 3.90 0.62 2.06
CA PHE A 88 3.54 2.00 1.74
C PHE A 88 4.53 2.69 0.80
N LEU A 89 5.83 2.41 0.88
CA LEU A 89 6.81 2.95 -0.07
C LEU A 89 6.51 2.49 -1.50
N ARG A 90 6.06 1.23 -1.66
CA ARG A 90 5.63 0.73 -2.98
C ARG A 90 4.36 1.44 -3.47
N ILE A 91 3.41 1.71 -2.58
CA ILE A 91 2.20 2.48 -2.91
C ILE A 91 2.56 3.90 -3.34
N MET A 92 3.50 4.56 -2.67
CA MET A 92 3.97 5.90 -3.04
C MET A 92 4.71 5.92 -4.38
N ALA A 93 5.57 4.93 -4.64
CA ALA A 93 6.22 4.77 -5.96
C ALA A 93 5.18 4.64 -7.08
N ASP A 94 4.18 3.77 -6.91
CA ASP A 94 3.09 3.60 -7.86
C ASP A 94 2.30 4.91 -8.08
N HIS A 95 1.99 5.65 -7.01
CA HIS A 95 1.29 6.94 -7.11
C HIS A 95 2.06 7.97 -7.92
N ALA A 96 3.37 8.11 -7.68
CA ALA A 96 4.20 9.04 -8.44
C ALA A 96 4.20 8.70 -9.95
N GLN A 97 4.22 7.41 -10.30
CA GLN A 97 4.07 6.98 -11.68
C GLN A 97 2.67 7.30 -12.24
N PHE A 98 1.60 7.07 -11.48
CA PHE A 98 0.24 7.38 -11.93
C PHE A 98 0.06 8.87 -12.18
N ILE A 99 0.58 9.73 -11.30
CA ILE A 99 0.57 11.19 -11.50
C ILE A 99 1.27 11.54 -12.81
N GLY A 100 2.50 11.05 -13.02
CA GLY A 100 3.26 11.34 -14.23
C GLY A 100 2.58 10.88 -15.52
N HIS A 101 1.89 9.73 -15.51
CA HIS A 101 1.19 9.20 -16.68
C HIS A 101 -0.19 9.81 -16.93
N LEU A 102 -0.83 10.40 -15.92
CA LEU A 102 -2.17 11.00 -16.02
C LEU A 102 -2.14 12.53 -16.18
N LEU A 103 -0.99 13.15 -15.93
CA LEU A 103 -0.76 14.55 -16.32
C LEU A 103 -0.75 14.69 -17.85
N ASP A 104 -1.20 15.84 -18.34
CA ASP A 104 -1.05 16.15 -19.75
C ASP A 104 0.44 16.21 -20.11
N PRO A 105 0.89 15.58 -21.21
CA PRO A 105 2.30 15.60 -21.61
C PRO A 105 2.90 17.00 -21.85
N SER A 106 2.07 18.04 -22.01
CA SER A 106 2.53 19.42 -22.09
C SER A 106 2.95 20.01 -20.74
N GLU A 107 2.52 19.44 -19.61
CA GLU A 107 2.91 19.82 -18.24
C GLU A 107 4.29 19.28 -17.85
N ARG A 108 5.28 19.51 -18.71
CA ARG A 108 6.62 18.89 -18.68
C ARG A 108 7.27 18.99 -17.29
N LYS A 109 7.18 20.15 -16.65
CA LYS A 109 7.78 20.39 -15.32
C LYS A 109 7.13 19.52 -14.23
N LEU A 110 5.81 19.33 -14.28
CA LEU A 110 5.09 18.51 -13.31
C LEU A 110 5.32 17.02 -13.58
N VAL A 111 5.38 16.61 -14.85
CA VAL A 111 5.73 15.24 -15.25
C VAL A 111 7.13 14.88 -14.76
N ASP A 112 8.12 15.77 -14.96
CA ASP A 112 9.49 15.54 -14.49
C ASP A 112 9.57 15.48 -12.95
N MET A 113 8.78 16.29 -12.25
CA MET A 113 8.68 16.23 -10.78
C MET A 113 8.11 14.89 -10.31
N ALA A 114 7.02 14.42 -10.92
CA ALA A 114 6.43 13.11 -10.60
C ALA A 114 7.41 11.96 -10.89
N ARG A 115 8.19 12.08 -11.97
CA ARG A 115 9.25 11.11 -12.31
C ARG A 115 10.37 11.08 -11.27
N ASN A 116 10.80 12.23 -10.76
CA ASN A 116 11.81 12.29 -9.71
C ASN A 116 11.30 11.64 -8.42
N PHE A 117 10.06 11.92 -8.00
CA PHE A 117 9.46 11.22 -6.86
C PHE A 117 9.37 9.71 -7.08
N SER A 118 8.98 9.25 -8.27
CA SER A 118 8.97 7.82 -8.59
C SER A 118 10.35 7.20 -8.39
N HIS A 119 11.41 7.87 -8.86
CA HIS A 119 12.78 7.39 -8.69
C HIS A 119 13.20 7.31 -7.22
N ASP A 120 12.92 8.36 -6.44
CA ASP A 120 13.25 8.41 -5.02
C ASP A 120 12.53 7.28 -4.25
N PHE A 121 11.24 7.07 -4.49
CA PHE A 121 10.49 6.00 -3.83
C PHE A 121 10.92 4.60 -4.31
N ASP A 122 11.30 4.41 -5.56
CA ASP A 122 11.86 3.13 -6.03
C ASP A 122 13.14 2.78 -5.25
N GLN A 123 14.03 3.75 -5.00
CA GLN A 123 15.22 3.54 -4.18
C GLN A 123 14.86 3.15 -2.73
N LEU A 124 13.91 3.86 -2.12
CA LEU A 124 13.45 3.56 -0.75
C LEU A 124 12.79 2.18 -0.67
N VAL A 125 12.03 1.76 -1.70
CA VAL A 125 11.45 0.42 -1.78
C VAL A 125 12.54 -0.66 -1.78
N PHE A 126 13.63 -0.46 -2.53
CA PHE A 126 14.74 -1.41 -2.53
C PHE A 126 15.43 -1.48 -1.17
N GLN A 127 15.75 -0.33 -0.56
CA GLN A 127 16.32 -0.29 0.79
C GLN A 127 15.43 -1.00 1.82
N ALA A 128 14.11 -0.80 1.76
CA ALA A 128 13.16 -1.45 2.65
C ALA A 128 13.12 -2.98 2.45
N ARG A 129 13.23 -3.46 1.20
CA ARG A 129 13.28 -4.90 0.88
C ARG A 129 14.58 -5.55 1.34
N ASP A 130 15.70 -4.87 1.22
CA ASP A 130 16.99 -5.34 1.74
C ASP A 130 16.94 -5.42 3.26
N LEU A 131 16.44 -4.38 3.91
CA LEU A 131 16.24 -4.35 5.36
C LEU A 131 15.27 -5.47 5.83
N GLU A 132 14.21 -5.75 5.07
CA GLU A 132 13.30 -6.88 5.31
C GLU A 132 14.00 -8.24 5.18
N SER A 133 14.86 -8.41 4.18
CA SER A 133 15.59 -9.66 3.92
C SER A 133 16.67 -9.94 4.98
N MET A 134 17.19 -8.90 5.62
CA MET A 134 18.19 -8.99 6.69
C MET A 134 17.58 -9.23 8.08
N LYS A 135 16.26 -9.44 8.20
CA LYS A 135 15.62 -9.77 9.47
C LYS A 135 16.00 -11.18 9.95
N PRO A 136 16.09 -11.40 11.28
CA PRO A 136 15.83 -10.44 12.36
C PRO A 136 17.03 -9.52 12.70
N GLN A 137 18.21 -9.73 12.10
CA GLN A 137 19.44 -9.02 12.46
C GLN A 137 19.37 -7.51 12.17
N SER A 138 18.59 -7.10 11.18
CA SER A 138 18.34 -5.69 10.85
C SER A 138 17.37 -4.98 11.81
N GLN A 139 16.72 -5.69 12.72
CA GLN A 139 15.70 -5.14 13.64
C GLN A 139 16.32 -4.49 14.89
N THR A 140 17.41 -3.76 14.71
CA THR A 140 18.04 -2.98 15.78
C THR A 140 17.42 -1.59 15.86
N VAL A 141 17.35 -1.01 17.06
CA VAL A 141 16.79 0.34 17.26
C VAL A 141 17.47 1.38 16.34
N PRO A 142 18.82 1.44 16.22
CA PRO A 142 19.45 2.45 15.37
C PRO A 142 19.12 2.30 13.87
N LEU A 143 19.03 1.07 13.36
CA LEU A 143 18.70 0.84 11.95
C LEU A 143 17.24 1.20 11.66
N LEU A 144 16.32 0.84 12.55
CA LEU A 144 14.90 1.15 12.40
C LEU A 144 14.61 2.66 12.53
N ASP A 145 15.31 3.35 13.43
CA ASP A 145 15.18 4.79 13.63
C ASP A 145 15.64 5.56 12.38
N GLN A 146 16.86 5.27 11.90
CA GLN A 146 17.40 5.87 10.68
C GLN A 146 16.53 5.56 9.44
N PHE A 147 16.00 4.34 9.34
CA PHE A 147 15.11 3.94 8.25
C PHE A 147 13.81 4.77 8.25
N LEU A 148 13.21 5.00 9.42
CA LEU A 148 12.01 5.83 9.53
C LEU A 148 12.29 7.30 9.20
N ASP A 149 13.43 7.84 9.64
CA ASP A 149 13.82 9.22 9.36
C ASP A 149 14.03 9.47 7.87
N GLN A 150 14.74 8.57 7.17
CA GLN A 150 14.94 8.66 5.72
C GLN A 150 13.61 8.62 4.96
N ASN A 151 12.72 7.70 5.32
CA ASN A 151 11.43 7.55 4.64
C ASN A 151 10.52 8.78 4.90
N ARG A 152 10.57 9.36 6.10
CA ARG A 152 9.72 10.49 6.48
C ARG A 152 9.97 11.73 5.63
N VAL A 153 11.22 12.01 5.25
CA VAL A 153 11.57 13.18 4.43
C VAL A 153 10.89 13.09 3.06
N SER A 154 10.99 11.95 2.39
CA SER A 154 10.38 11.75 1.07
C SER A 154 8.85 11.70 1.13
N VAL A 155 8.28 11.06 2.16
CA VAL A 155 6.82 11.03 2.35
C VAL A 155 6.26 12.43 2.63
N ALA A 156 6.94 13.24 3.46
CA ALA A 156 6.52 14.61 3.74
C ALA A 156 6.64 15.52 2.51
N SER A 157 7.62 15.29 1.64
CA SER A 157 7.79 16.08 0.42
C SER A 157 6.76 15.77 -0.66
N LEU A 158 6.18 14.56 -0.67
CA LEU A 158 5.13 14.17 -1.62
C LEU A 158 3.71 14.57 -1.15
N ARG A 159 3.51 14.73 0.18
CA ARG A 159 2.22 15.03 0.80
C ARG A 159 1.84 16.50 0.70
#